data_AF-A0A1V6R354-F1
#
_entry.id   AF-A0A1V6R354-F1
#
_cell.length_a   1.000
_cell.length_b   1.000
_cell.length_c   1.000
_cell.angle_alpha   90.00
_cell.angle_beta   90.00
_cell.angle_gamma   90.00
#
_symmetry.space_group_name_H-M   'P 1'
#
loop_
_entity.id
_entity.type
_entity.pdbx_description
1 polymer ?
#
loop_
_entity_poly.entity_id
_entity_poly.type
_entity_poly.pdbx_seq_one_letter_code
_entity_poly.pdbx_strand_id
1 'polypeptide(L)'
;MDIYAHVRTSLMSWKNNTPLPIDMPADPKFQSWHQFNPNSQQWNPVIANENTEPPHTTDETSSDLVLLTWNIDALSEKTQERVTEILKFIIQLDTNVDIIFLQEVSQRALRLILSHERIRESWFSTEHENTSCRHSFTTMTLVSKTRFGSRHSSEINRFALGPVWRVAFPSHFGRDVLFCDLFVPSSTDPASTTRVRLANVHLDSLPLRPSHRPRQLSIVSSFLRSAGCGLIAGDFNPVLDEDAALVETNGLTDAWMALRSEEPGYTWGADGKQRFPPNRMDKIAMLGLKARGIDILEARRVGELEGRQDTQIDMNIPEDQQTEPTAALWSDHHGLLCYFGLGE
;
A
#
# COMPACT_ATOMS: atom_id res chain seq x y z
N MET A 1 23.36 -19.57 -3.73
CA MET A 1 22.19 -19.70 -2.85
C MET A 1 22.68 -20.23 -1.52
N ASP A 2 22.34 -19.53 -0.44
CA ASP A 2 22.73 -19.92 0.92
C ASP A 2 21.73 -20.96 1.45
N ILE A 3 22.19 -22.18 1.66
CA ILE A 3 21.37 -23.32 2.12
C ILE A 3 20.66 -22.97 3.44
N TYR A 4 21.27 -22.17 4.31
CA TYR A 4 20.69 -21.76 5.59
C TYR A 4 19.53 -20.78 5.41
N ALA A 5 19.63 -19.85 4.47
CA ALA A 5 18.54 -18.91 4.15
C ALA A 5 17.33 -19.64 3.57
N HIS A 6 17.57 -20.64 2.70
CA HIS A 6 16.52 -21.45 2.11
C HIS A 6 15.79 -22.30 3.16
N VAL A 7 16.52 -22.99 4.06
CA VAL A 7 15.93 -23.78 5.16
C VAL A 7 15.11 -22.90 6.11
N ARG A 8 15.61 -21.70 6.46
CA ARG A 8 14.88 -20.75 7.32
C ARG A 8 13.59 -20.26 6.67
N THR A 9 13.63 -19.99 5.37
CA THR A 9 12.45 -19.59 4.59
C THR A 9 11.42 -20.71 4.59
N SER A 10 11.83 -21.95 4.27
CA SER A 10 10.94 -23.11 4.26
C SER A 10 10.33 -23.37 5.64
N LEU A 11 11.09 -23.21 6.73
CA LEU A 11 10.59 -23.31 8.11
C LEU A 11 9.54 -22.23 8.43
N MET A 12 9.78 -20.97 8.06
CA MET A 12 8.83 -19.87 8.31
C MET A 12 7.58 -19.97 7.44
N SER A 13 7.74 -20.37 6.18
CA SER A 13 6.63 -20.63 5.27
C SER A 13 5.76 -21.79 5.78
N TRP A 14 6.40 -22.87 6.23
CA TRP A 14 5.71 -24.02 6.83
C TRP A 14 5.01 -23.63 8.14
N LYS A 15 5.69 -22.90 9.03
CA LYS A 15 5.10 -22.42 10.29
C LYS A 15 3.83 -21.59 10.05
N ASN A 16 3.83 -20.75 9.02
CA ASN A 16 2.73 -19.83 8.73
C ASN A 16 1.71 -20.39 7.71
N ASN A 17 1.90 -21.63 7.26
CA ASN A 17 1.15 -22.23 6.13
C ASN A 17 1.04 -21.27 4.93
N THR A 18 2.11 -20.53 4.63
CA THR A 18 2.16 -19.56 3.54
C THR A 18 2.40 -20.30 2.24
N PRO A 19 1.48 -20.27 1.25
CA PRO A 19 1.75 -20.88 -0.03
C PRO A 19 2.70 -20.00 -0.84
N LEU A 20 3.83 -20.55 -1.28
CA LEU A 20 4.84 -19.87 -2.08
C LEU A 20 4.96 -20.53 -3.47
N PRO A 21 5.40 -19.80 -4.51
CA PRO A 21 5.74 -20.40 -5.80
C PRO A 21 6.76 -21.53 -5.67
N ILE A 22 6.70 -22.52 -6.57
CA ILE A 22 7.66 -23.64 -6.62
C ILE A 22 9.04 -23.13 -7.05
N ASP A 23 9.08 -22.33 -8.12
CA ASP A 23 10.30 -21.74 -8.66
C ASP A 23 10.51 -20.33 -8.10
N MET A 24 11.11 -20.27 -6.91
CA MET A 24 11.33 -19.00 -6.21
C MET A 24 12.45 -18.17 -6.87
N PRO A 25 12.15 -16.95 -7.34
CA PRO A 25 13.13 -16.11 -8.02
C PRO A 25 14.17 -15.51 -7.06
N ALA A 26 13.82 -15.38 -5.77
CA ALA A 26 14.66 -14.91 -4.68
C ALA A 26 14.08 -15.40 -3.33
N ASP A 27 14.92 -15.45 -2.29
CA ASP A 27 14.52 -15.90 -0.95
C ASP A 27 13.62 -14.87 -0.25
N PRO A 28 12.37 -15.23 0.14
CA PRO A 28 11.50 -14.42 0.97
C PRO A 28 12.10 -14.12 2.34
N LYS A 29 11.99 -12.87 2.76
CA LYS A 29 12.39 -12.41 4.09
C LYS A 29 11.14 -12.10 4.90
N PHE A 30 10.71 -13.08 5.71
CA PHE A 30 9.59 -12.90 6.62
C PHE A 30 9.91 -11.89 7.72
N GLN A 31 8.92 -11.04 8.02
CA GLN A 31 8.95 -10.04 9.07
C GLN A 31 7.61 -10.04 9.84
N SER A 32 7.58 -9.36 10.98
CA SER A 32 6.38 -9.28 11.81
C SER A 32 5.50 -8.09 11.42
N TRP A 33 4.21 -8.21 11.69
CA TRP A 33 3.39 -7.04 11.96
C TRP A 33 3.82 -6.40 13.28
N HIS A 34 3.62 -5.10 13.40
CA HIS A 34 3.90 -4.33 14.61
C HIS A 34 2.67 -3.55 15.04
N GLN A 35 2.50 -3.40 16.34
CA GLN A 35 1.50 -2.52 16.95
C GLN A 35 2.17 -1.63 17.98
N PHE A 36 1.74 -0.37 18.08
CA PHE A 36 2.24 0.53 19.11
C PHE A 36 1.75 0.09 20.49
N ASN A 37 2.67 -0.05 21.43
CA ASN A 37 2.38 -0.30 22.84
C ASN A 37 2.53 1.02 23.62
N PRO A 38 1.44 1.58 24.18
CA PRO A 38 1.50 2.82 24.93
C PRO A 38 2.31 2.71 26.23
N ASN A 39 2.46 1.51 26.79
CA ASN A 39 3.24 1.33 28.02
C ASN A 39 4.75 1.40 27.76
N SER A 40 5.22 0.76 26.68
CA SER A 40 6.63 0.80 26.30
C SER A 40 7.00 1.98 25.40
N GLN A 41 6.00 2.72 24.89
CA GLN A 41 6.17 3.79 23.89
C GLN A 41 6.92 3.32 22.64
N GLN A 42 6.71 2.07 22.23
CA GLN A 42 7.42 1.42 21.13
C GLN A 42 6.48 0.60 20.28
N TRP A 43 6.83 0.42 19.00
CA TRP A 43 6.19 -0.52 18.10
C TRP A 43 6.69 -1.94 18.35
N ASN A 44 5.84 -2.78 18.93
CA ASN A 44 6.19 -4.16 19.29
C ASN A 44 5.63 -5.15 18.26
N PRO A 45 6.33 -6.27 18.00
CA PRO A 45 5.81 -7.33 17.15
C PRO A 45 4.45 -7.85 17.64
N VAL A 46 3.52 -8.05 16.72
CA VAL A 46 2.25 -8.73 16.98
C VAL A 46 2.54 -10.22 17.10
N ILE A 47 2.18 -10.80 18.25
CA ILE A 47 2.23 -12.24 18.45
C ILE A 47 0.94 -12.81 17.86
N ALA A 48 1.06 -13.61 16.81
CA ALA A 48 -0.09 -14.35 16.29
C ALA A 48 -0.60 -15.28 17.39
N ASN A 49 -1.86 -15.14 17.80
CA ASN A 49 -2.48 -16.12 18.68
C ASN A 49 -2.62 -17.43 17.91
N GLU A 50 -1.78 -18.42 18.25
CA GLU A 50 -1.72 -19.75 17.63
C GLU A 50 -3.04 -20.56 17.75
N ASN A 51 -4.06 -20.05 18.47
CA ASN A 51 -5.29 -20.76 18.82
C ASN A 51 -6.59 -20.03 18.43
N THR A 52 -6.59 -19.19 17.40
CA THR A 52 -7.85 -18.54 16.99
C THR A 52 -8.62 -19.50 16.08
N GLU A 53 -9.48 -20.34 16.67
CA GLU A 53 -10.47 -21.13 15.94
C GLU A 53 -11.36 -20.23 15.06
N PRO A 54 -11.86 -20.72 13.91
CA PRO A 54 -12.75 -19.94 13.05
C PRO A 54 -13.99 -19.51 13.84
N PRO A 55 -14.28 -18.20 13.93
CA PRO A 55 -15.39 -17.70 14.72
C PRO A 55 -16.77 -18.03 14.15
N HIS A 56 -17.70 -18.38 15.03
CA HIS A 56 -19.12 -18.52 14.74
C HIS A 56 -19.89 -17.29 15.25
N THR A 57 -19.98 -16.23 14.44
CA THR A 57 -20.89 -15.09 14.69
C THR A 57 -21.46 -14.52 13.39
N THR A 58 -22.69 -14.00 13.47
CA THR A 58 -23.54 -13.57 12.34
C THR A 58 -23.46 -12.07 12.02
N ASP A 59 -22.32 -11.42 12.26
CA ASP A 59 -22.22 -9.97 12.02
C ASP A 59 -22.17 -9.68 10.51
N GLU A 60 -23.13 -8.88 10.02
CA GLU A 60 -23.32 -8.44 8.61
C GLU A 60 -22.26 -7.42 8.17
N THR A 61 -21.02 -7.58 8.62
CA THR A 61 -19.91 -6.79 8.11
C THR A 61 -19.60 -7.26 6.69
N SER A 62 -19.70 -6.35 5.71
CA SER A 62 -19.33 -6.62 4.31
C SER A 62 -17.96 -7.28 4.24
N SER A 63 -17.73 -8.23 3.33
CA SER A 63 -16.39 -8.77 3.05
C SER A 63 -15.52 -7.82 2.24
N ASP A 64 -16.09 -6.73 1.71
CA ASP A 64 -15.36 -5.74 0.95
C ASP A 64 -14.36 -4.98 1.83
N LEU A 65 -13.27 -4.56 1.19
CA LEU A 65 -12.16 -3.85 1.79
C LEU A 65 -11.85 -2.59 0.99
N VAL A 66 -11.31 -1.60 1.67
CA VAL A 66 -10.83 -0.35 1.07
C VAL A 66 -9.31 -0.25 1.16
N LEU A 67 -8.67 -0.17 0.01
CA LEU A 67 -7.23 0.05 -0.12
C LEU A 67 -6.95 1.48 -0.59
N LEU A 68 -6.05 2.17 0.11
CA LEU A 68 -5.37 3.37 -0.37
C LEU A 68 -3.94 3.00 -0.76
N THR A 69 -3.47 3.41 -1.95
CA THR A 69 -2.04 3.37 -2.30
C THR A 69 -1.55 4.76 -2.69
N TRP A 70 -0.34 5.13 -2.23
CA TRP A 70 0.24 6.45 -2.51
C TRP A 70 1.78 6.43 -2.45
N ASN A 71 2.44 6.82 -3.54
CA ASN A 71 3.85 7.22 -3.51
C ASN A 71 3.95 8.61 -2.84
N ILE A 72 4.65 8.70 -1.70
CA ILE A 72 4.71 9.94 -0.90
C ILE A 72 5.97 10.79 -1.17
N ASP A 73 6.74 10.43 -2.20
CA ASP A 73 7.92 11.12 -2.73
C ASP A 73 8.96 11.48 -1.66
N ALA A 74 9.90 10.55 -1.50
CA ALA A 74 10.92 10.55 -0.45
C ALA A 74 11.96 11.66 -0.64
N LEU A 75 12.15 12.08 -1.90
CA LEU A 75 13.32 12.84 -2.32
C LEU A 75 13.07 14.34 -2.30
N SER A 76 11.81 14.76 -2.31
CA SER A 76 11.46 16.16 -2.20
C SER A 76 11.65 16.75 -0.79
N GLU A 77 11.82 18.06 -0.77
CA GLU A 77 11.98 18.85 0.45
C GLU A 77 10.67 18.90 1.27
N LYS A 78 10.74 19.46 2.49
CA LYS A 78 9.58 19.65 3.38
C LYS A 78 8.84 18.35 3.71
N THR A 79 9.59 17.25 3.87
CA THR A 79 9.05 15.92 4.22
C THR A 79 8.13 15.98 5.44
N GLN A 80 8.42 16.83 6.43
CA GLN A 80 7.61 16.90 7.64
C GLN A 80 6.23 17.47 7.37
N GLU A 81 6.19 18.62 6.72
CA GLU A 81 4.97 19.34 6.38
C GLU A 81 4.11 18.47 5.45
N ARG A 82 4.72 17.92 4.39
CA ARG A 82 4.04 17.07 3.42
C ARG A 82 3.42 15.82 4.04
N VAL A 83 4.21 15.04 4.77
CA VAL A 83 3.73 13.80 5.40
C VAL A 83 2.66 14.11 6.43
N THR A 84 2.77 15.21 7.17
CA THR A 84 1.73 15.64 8.12
C THR A 84 0.42 15.93 7.40
N GLU A 85 0.45 16.66 6.29
CA GLU A 85 -0.76 16.96 5.52
C GLU A 85 -1.37 15.70 4.87
N ILE A 86 -0.54 14.78 4.35
CA ILE A 86 -1.03 13.48 3.85
C ILE A 86 -1.75 12.70 4.95
N LEU A 87 -1.14 12.61 6.14
CA LEU A 87 -1.75 11.89 7.26
C LEU A 87 -3.05 12.55 7.74
N LYS A 88 -3.06 13.89 7.87
CA LYS A 88 -4.27 14.66 8.19
C LYS A 88 -5.38 14.35 7.18
N PHE A 89 -5.05 14.41 5.89
CA PHE A 89 -6.00 14.14 4.81
C PHE A 89 -6.57 12.72 4.89
N ILE A 90 -5.71 11.69 5.03
CA ILE A 90 -6.14 10.30 5.15
C ILE A 90 -7.09 10.09 6.34
N ILE A 91 -6.79 10.71 7.49
CA ILE A 91 -7.60 10.59 8.71
C ILE A 91 -8.95 11.31 8.58
N GLN A 92 -9.03 12.34 7.75
CA GLN A 92 -10.24 13.13 7.49
C GLN A 92 -11.09 12.57 6.35
N LEU A 93 -10.67 11.48 5.70
CA LEU A 93 -11.51 10.82 4.70
C LEU A 93 -12.78 10.31 5.37
N ASP A 94 -13.93 10.58 4.76
CA ASP A 94 -15.22 10.02 5.17
C ASP A 94 -15.26 8.49 4.97
N THR A 95 -14.38 7.97 4.13
CA THR A 95 -14.20 6.54 3.88
C THR A 95 -13.32 5.89 4.94
N ASN A 96 -13.80 4.80 5.53
CA ASN A 96 -12.99 3.94 6.39
C ASN A 96 -12.00 3.13 5.54
N VAL A 97 -10.76 3.60 5.47
CA VAL A 97 -9.67 2.88 4.80
C VAL A 97 -9.23 1.70 5.66
N ASP A 98 -9.18 0.50 5.07
CA ASP A 98 -8.75 -0.72 5.77
C ASP A 98 -7.26 -0.98 5.64
N ILE A 99 -6.69 -0.64 4.47
CA ILE A 99 -5.30 -0.92 4.10
C ILE A 99 -4.69 0.32 3.46
N ILE A 100 -3.48 0.69 3.87
CA ILE A 100 -2.70 1.76 3.24
C ILE A 100 -1.37 1.20 2.75
N PHE A 101 -1.08 1.37 1.47
CA PHE A 101 0.20 1.12 0.85
C PHE A 101 0.91 2.44 0.59
N LEU A 102 2.11 2.60 1.16
CA LEU A 102 2.96 3.74 0.90
C LEU A 102 4.23 3.28 0.18
N GLN A 103 4.60 4.03 -0.85
CA GLN A 103 5.88 3.93 -1.54
C GLN A 103 6.71 5.19 -1.26
N GLU A 104 8.03 5.09 -1.45
CA GLU A 104 8.97 6.18 -1.14
C GLU A 104 8.86 6.72 0.29
N VAL A 105 8.75 5.81 1.26
CA VAL A 105 8.82 6.18 2.66
C VAL A 105 10.29 6.36 3.06
N SER A 106 10.76 7.62 3.10
CA SER A 106 12.08 7.95 3.63
C SER A 106 12.18 7.65 5.13
N GLN A 107 13.40 7.56 5.67
CA GLN A 107 13.59 7.33 7.11
C GLN A 107 12.92 8.41 7.98
N ARG A 108 12.89 9.67 7.49
CA ARG A 108 12.20 10.76 8.17
C ARG A 108 10.69 10.59 8.10
N ALA A 109 10.15 10.28 6.92
CA ALA A 109 8.72 10.03 6.74
C ALA A 109 8.24 8.86 7.63
N LEU A 110 9.00 7.76 7.68
CA LEU A 110 8.69 6.61 8.51
C LEU A 110 8.53 6.99 9.98
N ARG A 111 9.48 7.76 10.53
CA ARG A 111 9.42 8.22 11.93
C ARG A 111 8.21 9.10 12.18
N LEU A 112 7.88 9.99 11.25
CA LEU A 112 6.71 10.88 11.36
C LEU A 112 5.41 10.07 11.37
N ILE A 113 5.24 9.15 10.40
CA ILE A 113 4.07 8.27 10.30
C ILE A 113 3.90 7.44 11.57
N LEU A 114 4.96 6.78 12.03
CA LEU A 114 4.93 5.94 13.23
C LEU A 114 4.86 6.72 14.55
N SER A 115 5.10 8.04 14.51
CA SER A 115 4.90 8.94 15.65
C SER A 115 3.49 9.52 15.75
N HIS A 116 2.73 9.47 14.65
CA HIS A 116 1.40 10.07 14.59
C HIS A 116 0.42 9.33 15.50
N GLU A 117 -0.29 10.06 16.35
CA GLU A 117 -1.14 9.51 17.41
C GLU A 117 -2.21 8.56 16.86
N ARG A 118 -2.97 9.01 15.86
CA ARG A 118 -4.01 8.18 15.22
C ARG A 118 -3.46 6.94 14.51
N ILE A 119 -2.22 6.99 14.01
CA ILE A 119 -1.56 5.81 13.41
C ILE A 119 -1.23 4.79 14.50
N ARG A 120 -0.61 5.24 15.60
CA ARG A 120 -0.29 4.40 16.76
C ARG A 120 -1.53 3.73 17.35
N GLU A 121 -2.62 4.49 17.47
CA GLU A 121 -3.87 4.01 18.01
C GLU A 121 -4.55 2.99 17.08
N SER A 122 -4.73 3.33 15.80
CA SER A 122 -5.68 2.64 14.93
C SER A 122 -5.06 1.67 13.92
N TRP A 123 -3.73 1.57 13.81
CA TRP A 123 -3.09 0.82 12.72
C TRP A 123 -2.04 -0.18 13.19
N PHE A 124 -2.04 -1.35 12.56
CA PHE A 124 -0.90 -2.24 12.49
C PHE A 124 0.06 -1.75 11.41
N SER A 125 1.35 -2.04 11.56
CA SER A 125 2.39 -1.62 10.63
C SER A 125 3.31 -2.78 10.26
N THR A 126 3.71 -2.88 8.99
CA THR A 126 4.79 -3.80 8.59
C THR A 126 6.16 -3.33 9.06
N GLU A 127 6.33 -2.03 9.25
CA GLU A 127 7.57 -1.39 9.68
C GLU A 127 7.51 -0.92 11.12
N HIS A 128 8.68 -0.68 11.72
CA HIS A 128 8.81 -0.10 13.06
C HIS A 128 9.85 1.04 13.04
N GLU A 129 9.94 1.79 14.13
CA GLU A 129 10.80 2.99 14.23
C GLU A 129 12.29 2.73 13.94
N ASN A 130 12.76 1.50 14.14
CA ASN A 130 14.13 1.07 13.90
C ASN A 130 14.29 0.30 12.57
N THR A 131 13.24 0.18 11.76
CA THR A 131 13.39 -0.29 10.37
C THR A 131 14.40 0.61 9.67
N SER A 132 15.45 -0.01 9.13
CA SER A 132 16.39 0.68 8.26
C SER A 132 15.83 0.74 6.84
N CYS A 133 15.70 1.96 6.32
CA CYS A 133 15.57 2.14 4.87
C CYS A 133 16.93 1.77 4.26
N ARG A 134 17.04 0.55 3.68
CA ARG A 134 18.30 0.05 3.09
C ARG A 134 18.77 0.93 1.91
N HIS A 135 17.83 1.63 1.29
CA HIS A 135 18.01 2.68 0.30
C HIS A 135 17.47 4.00 0.88
N SER A 136 17.48 5.10 0.13
CA SER A 136 16.96 6.40 0.59
C SER A 136 15.51 6.35 1.09
N PHE A 137 14.76 5.30 0.73
CA PHE A 137 13.39 5.04 1.14
C PHE A 137 13.03 3.54 1.12
N THR A 138 11.83 3.21 1.59
CA THR A 138 11.23 1.86 1.56
C THR A 138 9.74 1.92 1.18
N THR A 139 9.11 0.75 1.00
CA THR A 139 7.65 0.58 1.01
C THR A 139 7.15 0.29 2.42
N MET A 140 5.90 0.64 2.73
CA MET A 140 5.28 0.39 4.03
C MET A 140 3.81 0.03 3.84
N THR A 141 3.31 -0.90 4.64
CA THR A 141 1.88 -1.23 4.67
C THR A 141 1.33 -0.99 6.07
N LEU A 142 0.19 -0.31 6.14
CA LEU A 142 -0.63 -0.16 7.35
C LEU A 142 -1.95 -0.91 7.18
N VAL A 143 -2.41 -1.58 8.25
CA VAL A 143 -3.70 -2.28 8.27
C VAL A 143 -4.52 -1.84 9.48
N SER A 144 -5.81 -1.53 9.27
CA SER A 144 -6.71 -1.01 10.30
C SER A 144 -6.95 -2.02 11.42
N LYS A 145 -6.73 -1.59 12.67
CA LYS A 145 -7.07 -2.39 13.87
C LYS A 145 -8.57 -2.49 14.09
N THR A 146 -9.35 -1.52 13.62
CA THR A 146 -10.82 -1.62 13.69
C THR A 146 -11.30 -2.81 12.89
N ARG A 147 -10.66 -3.07 11.74
CA ARG A 147 -11.02 -4.15 10.84
C ARG A 147 -10.32 -5.47 11.16
N PHE A 148 -9.07 -5.47 11.59
CA PHE A 148 -8.25 -6.69 11.78
C PHE A 148 -7.76 -6.92 13.21
N GLY A 149 -8.15 -6.08 14.17
CA GLY A 149 -7.80 -6.22 15.58
C GLY A 149 -8.74 -7.17 16.31
N SER A 150 -8.22 -7.87 17.32
CA SER A 150 -9.03 -8.63 18.27
C SER A 150 -9.73 -7.67 19.22
N ARG A 151 -11.07 -7.67 19.28
CA ARG A 151 -11.80 -6.90 20.28
C ARG A 151 -11.71 -7.64 21.61
N HIS A 152 -11.50 -6.90 22.70
CA HIS A 152 -11.47 -7.45 24.07
C HIS A 152 -12.87 -7.88 24.59
N SER A 153 -13.93 -7.64 23.82
CA SER A 153 -15.27 -8.20 24.07
C SER A 153 -15.39 -9.57 23.39
N SER A 154 -16.38 -10.36 23.81
CA SER A 154 -16.74 -11.70 23.31
C SER A 154 -17.02 -11.82 21.80
N GLU A 155 -16.72 -10.80 20.99
CA GLU A 155 -16.83 -10.76 19.54
C GLU A 155 -15.46 -11.06 18.92
N ILE A 156 -15.26 -12.31 18.49
CA ILE A 156 -14.07 -12.67 17.73
C ILE A 156 -14.23 -12.06 16.33
N ASN A 157 -13.33 -11.13 16.00
CA ASN A 157 -13.25 -10.53 14.68
C ASN A 157 -12.88 -11.61 13.64
N ARG A 158 -13.69 -11.75 12.59
CA ARG A 158 -13.54 -12.79 11.57
C ARG A 158 -12.42 -12.48 10.57
N PHE A 159 -11.99 -11.22 10.51
CA PHE A 159 -10.81 -10.80 9.76
C PHE A 159 -9.55 -11.04 10.57
N ALA A 160 -8.50 -11.54 9.93
CA ALA A 160 -7.23 -11.79 10.62
C ALA A 160 -6.02 -11.38 9.79
N LEU A 161 -4.96 -10.97 10.49
CA LEU A 161 -3.66 -10.72 9.89
C LEU A 161 -2.99 -12.05 9.52
N GLY A 162 -2.44 -12.12 8.32
CA GLY A 162 -1.55 -13.18 7.88
C GLY A 162 -0.08 -12.77 7.93
N PRO A 163 0.82 -13.63 7.44
CA PRO A 163 2.26 -13.35 7.39
C PRO A 163 2.61 -12.12 6.54
N VAL A 164 3.75 -11.49 6.87
CA VAL A 164 4.37 -10.39 6.11
C VAL A 164 5.76 -10.82 5.68
N TRP A 165 6.14 -10.52 4.44
CA TRP A 165 7.49 -10.80 3.96
C TRP A 165 7.87 -9.90 2.79
N ARG A 166 9.17 -9.79 2.55
CA ARG A 166 9.72 -9.09 1.37
C ARG A 166 10.39 -10.06 0.41
N VAL A 167 10.33 -9.75 -0.88
CA VAL A 167 11.09 -10.45 -1.92
C VAL A 167 11.85 -9.41 -2.72
N ALA A 168 13.18 -9.52 -2.74
CA ALA A 168 14.02 -8.63 -3.54
C ALA A 168 13.83 -8.92 -5.03
N PHE A 169 13.74 -7.87 -5.84
CA PHE A 169 13.64 -8.00 -7.27
C PHE A 169 15.01 -8.08 -7.96
N PRO A 170 15.10 -8.69 -9.15
CA PRO A 170 16.08 -8.24 -10.14
C PRO A 170 15.76 -6.77 -10.47
N SER A 171 16.68 -5.86 -10.19
CA SER A 171 16.41 -4.42 -10.19
C SER A 171 17.68 -3.60 -10.37
N HIS A 172 17.59 -2.49 -11.11
CA HIS A 172 18.63 -1.46 -11.20
C HIS A 172 18.68 -0.55 -9.97
N PHE A 173 17.59 -0.51 -9.18
CA PHE A 173 17.41 0.42 -8.05
C PHE A 173 17.30 -0.28 -6.69
N GLY A 174 17.56 -1.58 -6.63
CA GLY A 174 17.44 -2.37 -5.39
C GLY A 174 16.00 -2.50 -4.90
N ARG A 175 15.01 -2.50 -5.82
CA ARG A 175 13.59 -2.62 -5.49
C ARG A 175 13.25 -3.97 -4.88
N ASP A 176 12.18 -4.00 -4.09
CA ASP A 176 11.55 -5.20 -3.57
C ASP A 176 10.02 -5.08 -3.67
N VAL A 177 9.35 -6.19 -3.36
CA VAL A 177 7.92 -6.22 -3.08
C VAL A 177 7.71 -6.55 -1.62
N LEU A 178 6.83 -5.79 -0.98
CA LEU A 178 6.34 -6.07 0.38
C LEU A 178 5.01 -6.79 0.27
N PHE A 179 5.01 -8.07 0.63
CA PHE A 179 3.81 -8.88 0.70
C PHE A 179 3.23 -8.89 2.10
N CYS A 180 1.91 -8.95 2.17
CA CYS A 180 1.22 -9.47 3.33
C CYS A 180 0.02 -10.31 2.89
N ASP A 181 -0.33 -11.29 3.71
CA ASP A 181 -1.60 -11.99 3.58
C ASP A 181 -2.59 -11.41 4.59
N LEU A 182 -3.86 -11.31 4.20
CA LEU A 182 -4.99 -11.04 5.07
C LEU A 182 -5.99 -12.18 4.94
N PHE A 183 -6.70 -12.51 6.01
CA PHE A 183 -7.79 -13.48 5.97
C PHE A 183 -9.11 -12.74 6.03
N VAL A 184 -9.93 -12.93 4.99
CA VAL A 184 -11.21 -12.25 4.79
C VAL A 184 -12.32 -13.28 4.92
N PRO A 185 -13.39 -13.02 5.68
CA PRO A 185 -14.52 -13.94 5.80
C PRO A 185 -15.19 -14.18 4.44
N SER A 186 -15.57 -15.42 4.17
CA SER A 186 -16.39 -15.71 2.99
C SER A 186 -17.81 -15.16 3.19
N SER A 187 -18.40 -14.64 2.11
CA SER A 187 -19.81 -14.25 2.08
C SER A 187 -20.74 -15.47 2.01
N THR A 188 -20.26 -16.60 1.49
CA THR A 188 -21.07 -17.80 1.24
C THR A 188 -20.96 -18.86 2.33
N ASP A 189 -19.86 -18.89 3.06
CA ASP A 189 -19.65 -19.80 4.20
C ASP A 189 -19.07 -19.04 5.40
N PRO A 190 -19.91 -18.74 6.42
CA PRO A 190 -19.51 -18.00 7.61
C PRO A 190 -18.37 -18.63 8.41
N ALA A 191 -18.15 -19.94 8.28
CA ALA A 191 -17.09 -20.66 8.98
C ALA A 191 -15.74 -20.65 8.23
N SER A 192 -15.72 -20.14 7.00
CA SER A 192 -14.53 -20.10 6.16
C SER A 192 -13.95 -18.69 6.02
N THR A 193 -12.63 -18.63 5.93
CA THR A 193 -11.90 -17.41 5.55
C THR A 193 -11.09 -17.67 4.29
N THR A 194 -11.01 -16.66 3.44
CA THR A 194 -10.19 -16.66 2.23
C THR A 194 -8.91 -15.89 2.50
N ARG A 195 -7.77 -16.49 2.18
CA ARG A 195 -6.47 -15.80 2.18
C ARG A 195 -6.38 -14.88 0.98
N VAL A 196 -6.33 -13.58 1.22
CA VAL A 196 -6.10 -12.56 0.20
C VAL A 196 -4.66 -12.08 0.30
N ARG A 197 -3.86 -12.31 -0.75
CA ARG A 197 -2.47 -11.85 -0.81
C ARG A 197 -2.38 -10.44 -1.37
N LEU A 198 -1.76 -9.54 -0.64
CA LEU A 198 -1.54 -8.17 -1.07
C LEU A 198 -0.05 -7.93 -1.32
N ALA A 199 0.27 -7.18 -2.37
CA ALA A 199 1.63 -6.85 -2.76
C ALA A 199 1.79 -5.34 -2.97
N ASN A 200 2.52 -4.69 -2.07
CA ASN A 200 2.92 -3.29 -2.19
C ASN A 200 4.21 -3.20 -3.02
N VAL A 201 4.12 -2.54 -4.17
CA VAL A 201 5.24 -2.44 -5.13
C VAL A 201 5.65 -1.00 -5.40
N HIS A 202 6.94 -0.83 -5.64
CA HIS A 202 7.49 0.30 -6.38
C HIS A 202 8.47 -0.29 -7.38
N LEU A 203 8.04 -0.44 -8.63
CA LEU A 203 8.81 -1.10 -9.69
C LEU A 203 10.00 -0.23 -10.18
N ASP A 204 10.90 -0.80 -10.97
CA ASP A 204 12.06 -0.06 -11.49
C ASP A 204 11.64 1.22 -12.23
N SER A 205 12.25 2.34 -11.86
CA SER A 205 12.02 3.64 -12.48
C SER A 205 12.80 3.79 -13.78
N LEU A 206 12.55 4.88 -14.52
CA LEU A 206 13.26 5.27 -15.75
C LEU A 206 13.14 4.27 -16.94
N PRO A 207 13.29 4.75 -18.19
CA PRO A 207 13.21 3.92 -19.39
C PRO A 207 14.54 3.19 -19.69
N LEU A 208 15.07 2.45 -18.71
CA LEU A 208 16.31 1.68 -18.85
C LEU A 208 16.10 0.42 -19.71
N ARG A 209 17.11 0.05 -20.51
CA ARG A 209 17.08 -1.16 -21.36
C ARG A 209 18.27 -2.08 -21.03
N PRO A 210 18.05 -3.38 -20.76
CA PRO A 210 16.73 -4.03 -20.66
C PRO A 210 15.95 -3.59 -19.42
N SER A 211 14.61 -3.53 -19.55
CA SER A 211 13.70 -3.27 -18.43
C SER A 211 13.61 -4.49 -17.53
N HIS A 212 13.56 -4.26 -16.22
CA HIS A 212 13.29 -5.32 -15.25
C HIS A 212 11.80 -5.43 -14.90
N ARG A 213 10.98 -4.42 -15.17
CA ARG A 213 9.55 -4.38 -14.80
C ARG A 213 8.75 -5.61 -15.27
N PRO A 214 8.93 -6.14 -16.49
CA PRO A 214 8.26 -7.38 -16.90
C PRO A 214 8.55 -8.57 -15.98
N ARG A 215 9.82 -8.74 -15.61
CA ARG A 215 10.23 -9.81 -14.69
C ARG A 215 9.74 -9.53 -13.27
N GLN A 216 9.81 -8.28 -12.80
CA GLN A 216 9.33 -7.89 -11.48
C GLN A 216 7.84 -8.21 -11.31
N LEU A 217 6.99 -7.80 -12.25
CA LEU A 217 5.56 -8.07 -12.18
C LEU A 217 5.24 -9.56 -12.32
N SER A 218 5.99 -10.30 -13.14
CA SER A 218 5.88 -11.76 -13.26
C SER A 218 6.22 -12.50 -11.96
N ILE A 219 7.19 -11.99 -11.20
CA ILE A 219 7.48 -12.50 -9.86
C ILE A 219 6.28 -12.26 -8.96
N VAL A 220 5.73 -11.05 -8.91
CA VAL A 220 4.60 -10.77 -8.02
C VAL A 220 3.36 -11.59 -8.40
N SER A 221 3.05 -11.71 -9.69
CA SER A 221 1.89 -12.48 -10.17
C SER A 221 1.98 -13.97 -9.82
N SER A 222 3.17 -14.57 -9.81
CA SER A 222 3.34 -15.97 -9.40
C SER A 222 3.01 -16.18 -7.92
N PHE A 223 3.38 -15.24 -7.05
CA PHE A 223 3.03 -15.29 -5.62
C PHE A 223 1.53 -15.11 -5.40
N LEU A 224 0.86 -14.26 -6.18
CA LEU A 224 -0.61 -14.15 -6.12
C LEU A 224 -1.27 -15.48 -6.54
N ARG A 225 -0.79 -16.10 -7.63
CA ARG A 225 -1.32 -17.40 -8.09
C ARG A 225 -1.12 -18.51 -7.07
N SER A 226 -0.01 -18.52 -6.33
CA SER A 226 0.20 -19.52 -5.28
C SER A 226 -0.77 -19.35 -4.11
N ALA A 227 -1.25 -18.13 -3.85
CA ALA A 227 -2.31 -17.86 -2.86
C ALA A 227 -3.73 -18.11 -3.39
N GLY A 228 -3.91 -18.14 -4.72
CA GLY A 228 -5.21 -18.32 -5.38
C GLY A 228 -5.97 -16.99 -5.62
N CYS A 229 -5.82 -16.00 -4.75
CA CYS A 229 -6.36 -14.66 -4.96
C CYS A 229 -5.51 -13.56 -4.30
N GLY A 230 -5.61 -12.35 -4.82
CA GLY A 230 -4.84 -11.22 -4.32
C GLY A 230 -4.81 -10.00 -5.24
N LEU A 231 -4.05 -8.99 -4.83
CA LEU A 231 -3.80 -7.78 -5.62
C LEU A 231 -2.37 -7.26 -5.49
N ILE A 232 -2.00 -6.45 -6.47
CA ILE A 232 -0.76 -5.70 -6.54
C ILE A 232 -1.14 -4.22 -6.62
N ALA A 233 -0.56 -3.38 -5.76
CA ALA A 233 -0.83 -1.96 -5.78
C ALA A 233 0.42 -1.14 -5.47
N GLY A 234 0.50 0.04 -6.07
CA GLY A 234 1.62 0.97 -5.91
C GLY A 234 2.07 1.57 -7.23
N ASP A 235 3.31 2.03 -7.25
CA ASP A 235 3.91 2.70 -8.40
C ASP A 235 4.53 1.67 -9.36
N PHE A 236 3.90 1.52 -10.53
CA PHE A 236 4.33 0.58 -11.55
C PHE A 236 5.40 1.16 -12.47
N ASN A 237 5.65 2.48 -12.43
CA ASN A 237 6.59 3.18 -13.31
C ASN A 237 6.48 2.76 -14.81
N PRO A 238 5.29 2.79 -15.45
CA PRO A 238 5.11 2.38 -16.84
C PRO A 238 5.67 3.45 -17.80
N VAL A 239 6.99 3.46 -18.00
CA VAL A 239 7.72 4.50 -18.74
C VAL A 239 8.28 4.01 -20.09
N LEU A 240 7.96 2.78 -20.49
CA LEU A 240 8.25 2.19 -21.80
C LEU A 240 6.96 1.65 -22.43
N ASP A 241 6.90 1.57 -23.76
CA ASP A 241 5.72 1.07 -24.49
C ASP A 241 5.33 -0.37 -24.09
N GLU A 242 6.32 -1.22 -23.80
CA GLU A 242 6.10 -2.59 -23.32
C GLU A 242 5.39 -2.65 -21.96
N ASP A 243 5.42 -1.57 -21.18
CA ASP A 243 4.78 -1.50 -19.86
C ASP A 243 3.24 -1.46 -19.96
N ALA A 244 2.69 -1.07 -21.12
CA ALA A 244 1.26 -0.94 -21.34
C ALA A 244 0.51 -2.26 -21.16
N ALA A 245 1.09 -3.37 -21.62
CA ALA A 245 0.48 -4.70 -21.58
C ALA A 245 0.87 -5.53 -20.35
N LEU A 246 1.65 -4.98 -19.41
CA LEU A 246 2.24 -5.75 -18.30
C LEU A 246 1.22 -6.43 -17.41
N VAL A 247 0.14 -5.71 -17.07
CA VAL A 247 -0.92 -6.24 -16.19
C VAL A 247 -1.62 -7.42 -16.86
N GLU A 248 -2.09 -7.23 -18.10
CA GLU A 248 -2.80 -8.25 -18.88
C GLU A 248 -1.93 -9.46 -19.21
N THR A 249 -0.66 -9.25 -19.60
CA THR A 249 0.29 -10.33 -19.91
C THR A 249 0.55 -11.23 -18.68
N ASN A 250 0.32 -10.71 -17.48
CA ASN A 250 0.39 -11.47 -16.24
C ASN A 250 -0.93 -12.12 -15.81
N GLY A 251 -1.98 -12.05 -16.64
CA GLY A 251 -3.30 -12.59 -16.35
C GLY A 251 -3.97 -11.89 -15.16
N LEU A 252 -3.69 -10.59 -14.99
CA LEU A 252 -4.26 -9.75 -13.94
C LEU A 252 -5.26 -8.77 -14.55
N THR A 253 -6.22 -8.33 -13.74
CA THR A 253 -7.19 -7.29 -14.12
C THR A 253 -6.76 -5.95 -13.55
N ASP A 254 -6.56 -4.94 -14.40
CA ASP A 254 -6.33 -3.56 -13.96
C ASP A 254 -7.65 -2.93 -13.48
N ALA A 255 -7.71 -2.57 -12.19
CA ALA A 255 -8.93 -2.04 -11.56
C ALA A 255 -9.40 -0.72 -12.19
N TRP A 256 -8.48 0.13 -12.64
CA TRP A 256 -8.84 1.38 -13.32
C TRP A 256 -9.48 1.08 -14.67
N MET A 257 -8.84 0.22 -15.47
CA MET A 257 -9.39 -0.17 -16.78
C MET A 257 -10.74 -0.88 -16.66
N ALA A 258 -10.95 -1.67 -15.61
CA ALA A 258 -12.19 -2.39 -15.38
C ALA A 258 -13.37 -1.48 -15.01
N LEU A 259 -13.11 -0.32 -14.39
CA LEU A 259 -14.16 0.57 -13.85
C LEU A 259 -14.27 1.91 -14.60
N ARG A 260 -13.18 2.41 -15.18
CA ARG A 260 -13.05 3.76 -15.75
C ARG A 260 -12.19 3.74 -17.03
N SER A 261 -12.42 2.79 -17.94
CA SER A 261 -11.63 2.63 -19.19
C SER A 261 -11.57 3.88 -20.06
N GLU A 262 -12.59 4.73 -20.00
CA GLU A 262 -12.71 5.95 -20.79
C GLU A 262 -11.93 7.14 -20.19
N GLU A 263 -11.46 7.02 -18.95
CA GLU A 263 -10.73 8.08 -18.25
C GLU A 263 -9.22 7.78 -18.24
N PRO A 264 -8.34 8.78 -18.47
CA PRO A 264 -6.90 8.55 -18.51
C PRO A 264 -6.31 8.11 -17.16
N GLY A 265 -6.92 8.52 -16.05
CA GLY A 265 -6.52 8.11 -14.71
C GLY A 265 -5.12 8.57 -14.30
N TYR A 266 -4.70 9.76 -14.72
CA TYR A 266 -3.36 10.28 -14.41
C TYR A 266 -3.14 10.36 -12.90
N THR A 267 -2.14 9.63 -12.42
CA THR A 267 -1.70 9.68 -11.02
C THR A 267 -0.41 10.45 -10.85
N TRP A 268 0.27 10.79 -11.96
CA TRP A 268 1.49 11.57 -11.92
C TRP A 268 1.49 12.59 -13.05
N GLY A 269 1.99 13.77 -12.72
CA GLY A 269 2.21 14.87 -13.65
C GLY A 269 0.98 15.52 -14.27
N ALA A 270 -0.19 15.37 -13.64
CA ALA A 270 -1.44 15.98 -14.10
C ALA A 270 -1.40 17.53 -14.12
N ASP A 271 -0.52 18.17 -13.34
CA ASP A 271 -0.34 19.62 -13.35
C ASP A 271 0.60 20.13 -14.47
N GLY A 272 1.16 19.22 -15.28
CA GLY A 272 1.94 19.52 -16.48
C GLY A 272 3.31 20.16 -16.22
N LYS A 273 3.79 20.17 -14.96
CA LYS A 273 5.06 20.81 -14.58
C LYS A 273 6.26 19.89 -14.64
N GLN A 274 6.02 18.60 -14.85
CA GLN A 274 7.02 17.56 -14.82
C GLN A 274 7.72 17.47 -16.17
N ARG A 275 8.95 16.94 -16.15
CA ARG A 275 9.76 16.76 -17.36
C ARG A 275 9.13 15.78 -18.36
N PHE A 276 8.34 14.83 -17.87
CA PHE A 276 7.66 13.83 -18.69
C PHE A 276 6.15 14.14 -18.75
N PRO A 277 5.46 13.74 -19.83
CA PRO A 277 4.02 13.91 -19.93
C PRO A 277 3.26 13.25 -18.76
N PRO A 278 2.05 13.74 -18.43
CA PRO A 278 1.19 13.11 -17.44
C PRO A 278 1.00 11.61 -17.73
N ASN A 279 1.02 10.79 -16.68
CA ASN A 279 0.94 9.34 -16.83
C ASN A 279 0.19 8.69 -15.64
N ARG A 280 -0.40 7.53 -15.89
CA ARG A 280 -1.00 6.67 -14.87
C ARG A 280 0.07 5.72 -14.35
N MET A 281 0.91 6.24 -13.45
CA MET A 281 2.05 5.51 -12.90
C MET A 281 1.62 4.50 -11.84
N ASP A 282 0.65 4.88 -11.03
CA ASP A 282 0.12 4.07 -9.95
C ASP A 282 -1.02 3.19 -10.47
N LYS A 283 -1.01 1.92 -10.08
CA LYS A 283 -2.02 0.94 -10.52
C LYS A 283 -2.44 0.02 -9.40
N ILE A 284 -3.61 -0.58 -9.58
CA ILE A 284 -4.11 -1.68 -8.74
C ILE A 284 -4.49 -2.82 -9.69
N ALA A 285 -3.75 -3.92 -9.64
CA ALA A 285 -3.93 -5.10 -10.48
C ALA A 285 -4.39 -6.31 -9.64
N MET A 286 -5.43 -7.01 -10.08
CA MET A 286 -6.13 -8.02 -9.28
C MET A 286 -6.09 -9.42 -9.89
N LEU A 287 -6.06 -10.44 -9.04
CA LEU A 287 -6.25 -11.85 -9.37
C LEU A 287 -7.33 -12.44 -8.45
N GLY A 288 -8.43 -12.95 -9.01
CA GLY A 288 -9.52 -13.56 -8.23
C GLY A 288 -10.24 -12.59 -7.28
N LEU A 289 -10.03 -11.29 -7.44
CA LEU A 289 -10.73 -10.22 -6.72
C LEU A 289 -11.49 -9.36 -7.73
N LYS A 290 -12.50 -8.64 -7.25
CA LYS A 290 -13.30 -7.72 -8.05
C LYS A 290 -13.23 -6.32 -7.47
N ALA A 291 -12.84 -5.36 -8.31
CA ALA A 291 -12.94 -3.94 -8.00
C ALA A 291 -14.43 -3.53 -8.00
N ARG A 292 -14.83 -2.77 -6.99
CA ARG A 292 -16.19 -2.24 -6.77
C ARG A 292 -16.25 -0.73 -6.99
N GLY A 293 -15.14 -0.04 -6.76
CA GLY A 293 -14.97 1.40 -6.97
C GLY A 293 -13.49 1.77 -6.99
N ILE A 294 -13.14 2.85 -7.70
CA ILE A 294 -11.80 3.39 -7.72
C ILE A 294 -11.84 4.91 -7.93
N ASP A 295 -11.07 5.64 -7.13
CA ASP A 295 -11.00 7.10 -7.15
C ASP A 295 -9.55 7.59 -7.03
N ILE A 296 -9.27 8.75 -7.64
CA ILE A 296 -7.99 9.44 -7.49
C ILE A 296 -8.11 10.45 -6.35
N LEU A 297 -7.15 10.42 -5.43
CA LEU A 297 -7.00 11.39 -4.36
C LEU A 297 -5.91 12.39 -4.74
N GLU A 298 -6.32 13.57 -5.19
CA GLU A 298 -5.41 14.62 -5.64
C GLU A 298 -4.46 15.08 -4.53
N ALA A 299 -3.17 15.09 -4.85
CA ALA A 299 -2.17 15.73 -4.01
C ALA A 299 -2.32 17.25 -4.12
N ARG A 300 -2.51 17.90 -2.97
CA ARG A 300 -2.70 19.35 -2.90
C ARG A 300 -1.44 20.06 -2.43
N ARG A 301 -1.49 21.38 -2.35
CA ARG A 301 -0.38 22.18 -1.86
C ARG A 301 -0.29 22.10 -0.34
N VAL A 302 0.93 22.12 0.19
CA VAL A 302 1.15 22.27 1.63
C VAL A 302 0.50 23.56 2.12
N GLY A 303 -0.31 23.47 3.19
CA GLY A 303 -1.06 24.59 3.77
C GLY A 303 -2.48 24.80 3.23
N GLU A 304 -2.87 24.10 2.16
CA GLU A 304 -4.18 24.30 1.52
C GLU A 304 -5.36 23.77 2.33
N LEU A 305 -5.15 22.77 3.19
CA LEU A 305 -6.20 22.23 4.08
C LEU A 305 -6.63 23.24 5.16
N GLU A 306 -5.74 24.14 5.57
CA GLU A 306 -5.99 25.11 6.66
C GLU A 306 -6.79 26.33 6.17
N GLY A 307 -6.73 26.65 4.86
CA GLY A 307 -7.41 27.79 4.26
C GLY A 307 -8.93 27.65 4.04
N ARG A 308 -9.57 26.57 4.52
CA ARG A 308 -11.04 26.37 4.42
C ARG A 308 -11.82 26.77 5.66
N GLN A 309 -11.17 27.28 6.72
CA GLN A 309 -11.86 27.90 7.86
C GLN A 309 -11.69 29.42 7.79
N ASP A 310 -12.81 30.12 7.58
CA ASP A 310 -13.00 31.57 7.67
C ASP A 310 -11.97 32.47 6.99
N THR A 311 -12.29 32.94 5.79
CA THR A 311 -11.94 34.33 5.44
C THR A 311 -12.97 34.91 4.50
N GLN A 312 -13.81 35.77 5.09
CA GLN A 312 -14.59 36.78 4.41
C GLN A 312 -13.62 37.63 3.59
N ILE A 313 -13.85 37.68 2.27
CA ILE A 313 -12.99 38.33 1.28
C ILE A 313 -13.02 39.85 1.53
N ASP A 314 -11.93 40.41 2.05
CA ASP A 314 -11.67 41.84 1.97
C ASP A 314 -10.92 42.12 0.65
N MET A 315 -11.67 42.69 -0.30
CA MET A 315 -11.10 43.19 -1.56
C MET A 315 -10.33 44.48 -1.29
N ASN A 316 -8.99 44.44 -1.37
CA ASN A 316 -8.13 45.47 -1.99
C ASN A 316 -6.66 45.26 -1.62
N ILE A 317 -5.88 44.59 -2.48
CA ILE A 317 -4.42 44.79 -2.58
C ILE A 317 -4.04 44.74 -4.07
N PRO A 318 -3.24 45.71 -4.59
CA PRO A 318 -2.86 45.73 -6.00
C PRO A 318 -1.90 44.59 -6.36
N GLU A 319 -2.07 44.06 -7.57
CA GLU A 319 -1.16 43.08 -8.20
C GLU A 319 0.25 43.65 -8.30
N ASP A 320 1.14 43.19 -7.43
CA ASP A 320 2.58 43.30 -7.62
C ASP A 320 3.15 41.90 -7.84
N GLN A 321 4.06 41.78 -8.81
CA GLN A 321 4.57 40.53 -9.37
C GLN A 321 5.51 39.79 -8.40
N GLN A 322 4.97 39.32 -7.28
CA GLN A 322 5.60 38.28 -6.49
C GLN A 322 5.31 36.95 -7.17
N THR A 323 6.32 36.40 -7.84
CA THR A 323 6.40 34.96 -8.06
C THR A 323 6.37 34.29 -6.69
N GLU A 324 5.16 34.02 -6.21
CA GLU A 324 4.88 33.12 -5.10
C GLU A 324 5.74 31.87 -5.32
N PRO A 325 6.61 31.49 -4.37
CA PRO A 325 7.36 30.25 -4.49
C PRO A 325 6.32 29.16 -4.63
N THR A 326 6.28 28.49 -5.80
CA THR A 326 5.27 27.49 -6.12
C THR A 326 5.13 26.53 -4.94
N ALA A 327 4.05 26.66 -4.16
CA ALA A 327 3.89 25.90 -2.94
C ALA A 327 4.01 24.41 -3.26
N ALA A 328 4.90 23.73 -2.54
CA ALA A 328 5.20 22.32 -2.75
C ALA A 328 3.92 21.50 -2.61
N LEU A 329 3.72 20.53 -3.49
CA LEU A 329 2.67 19.53 -3.35
C LEU A 329 3.01 18.58 -2.20
N TRP A 330 1.97 17.96 -1.64
CA TRP A 330 2.11 16.88 -0.66
C TRP A 330 2.91 15.69 -1.20
N SER A 331 2.71 15.39 -2.47
CA SER A 331 3.44 14.42 -3.28
C SER A 331 3.35 14.85 -4.76
N ASP A 332 4.30 14.45 -5.59
CA ASP A 332 4.19 14.56 -7.05
C ASP A 332 3.28 13.47 -7.67
N HIS A 333 2.87 12.49 -6.86
CA HIS A 333 1.83 11.51 -7.18
C HIS A 333 0.49 11.86 -6.50
N HIS A 334 -0.61 11.53 -7.17
CA HIS A 334 -1.94 11.40 -6.57
C HIS A 334 -2.12 9.99 -5.98
N GLY A 335 -2.91 9.88 -4.92
CA GLY A 335 -3.26 8.58 -4.34
C GLY A 335 -4.34 7.86 -5.14
N LEU A 336 -4.42 6.54 -5.02
CA LEU A 336 -5.54 5.73 -5.51
C LEU A 336 -6.28 5.10 -4.34
N LEU A 337 -7.59 5.35 -4.28
CA LEU A 337 -8.51 4.71 -3.34
C LEU A 337 -9.33 3.66 -4.10
N CYS A 338 -9.34 2.42 -3.63
CA CYS A 338 -10.05 1.33 -4.29
C CYS A 338 -10.86 0.51 -3.31
N TYR A 339 -12.12 0.28 -3.67
CA TYR A 339 -13.04 -0.63 -3.01
C TYR A 339 -12.98 -1.96 -3.75
N PHE A 340 -12.76 -3.05 -3.04
CA PHE A 340 -12.64 -4.37 -3.65
C PHE A 340 -13.17 -5.47 -2.73
N GLY A 341 -13.50 -6.61 -3.32
CA GLY A 341 -13.92 -7.80 -2.59
C GLY A 341 -13.53 -9.07 -3.33
N LEU A 342 -13.89 -10.21 -2.75
CA LEU A 342 -13.74 -11.51 -3.40
C LEU A 342 -14.53 -11.52 -4.73
N GLY A 343 -13.94 -12.13 -5.76
CA GLY A 343 -14.63 -12.41 -7.02
C GLY A 343 -15.60 -13.58 -6.81
N GLU A 344 -16.88 -13.39 -7.15
CA GLU A 344 -17.89 -14.46 -7.20
C GLU A 344 -17.67 -15.39 -8.39
#